data_AF-A0A4R3I7W5-F1
#
_entry.id   AF-A0A4R3I7W5-F1
#
_cell.length_a   1.000
_cell.length_b   1.000
_cell.length_c   1.000
_cell.angle_alpha   90.00
_cell.angle_beta   90.00
_cell.angle_gamma   90.00
#
_symmetry.space_group_name_H-M   'P 1'
#
loop_
_entity.id
_entity.type
_entity.pdbx_description
1 polymer ?
#
loop_
_entity_poly.entity_id
_entity_poly.type
_entity_poly.pdbx_seq_one_letter_code
_entity_poly.pdbx_strand_id
1 'polypeptide(L)' 'MNDKERLIELEVRLTHMDDTVEQLDKVVSEQQIRIDYLERQLKKIARDYTEFKEQMAPDIVDTKPPHY' A
#
# COMPACT_ATOMS: atom_id res chain seq x y z
N MET A 1 -37.25 25.88 -20.71
CA MET A 1 -35.86 26.12 -20.30
C MET A 1 -35.17 26.90 -21.38
N ASN A 2 -34.65 28.07 -21.04
CA ASN A 2 -33.76 28.84 -21.89
C ASN A 2 -32.37 28.17 -21.89
N ASP A 3 -31.64 28.22 -23.00
CA ASP A 3 -30.29 27.65 -23.12
C ASP A 3 -29.34 28.20 -22.04
N LYS A 4 -29.55 29.46 -21.63
CA LYS A 4 -28.82 30.08 -20.51
C LYS A 4 -29.05 29.38 -19.16
N GLU A 5 -30.28 28.92 -18.89
CA GLU A 5 -30.60 28.22 -17.64
C GLU A 5 -29.92 26.85 -17.58
N ARG A 6 -29.90 26.13 -18.71
CA ARG A 6 -29.21 24.84 -18.82
C ARG A 6 -27.70 25.00 -18.66
N LEU A 7 -27.12 26.06 -19.22
CA LEU A 7 -25.69 26.34 -19.07
C LEU A 7 -25.31 26.59 -17.61
N ILE A 8 -26.07 27.43 -16.90
CA ILE A 8 -25.85 27.69 -15.47
C ILE A 8 -25.97 26.40 -14.65
N GLU A 9 -26.97 25.56 -14.94
CA GLU A 9 -27.12 24.27 -14.24
C GLU A 9 -25.92 23.35 -14.46
N LEU A 10 -25.39 23.30 -15.68
CA LEU A 10 -24.20 22.50 -15.99
C LEU A 10 -22.94 23.06 -15.31
N GLU A 11 -22.77 24.38 -15.24
CA GLU A 11 -21.66 25.02 -14.52
C GLU A 11 -21.69 24.67 -13.02
N VAL A 12 -22.86 24.75 -12.39
CA VAL A 12 -23.02 24.38 -10.97
C VAL A 12 -22.68 22.91 -10.75
N ARG A 13 -23.17 22.01 -11.62
CA ARG A 13 -22.86 20.59 -11.54
C ARG A 13 -21.36 20.33 -11.74
N LEU A 14 -20.72 21.03 -12.66
CA LEU A 14 -19.29 20.90 -12.93
C LEU A 14 -18.46 21.31 -11.71
N THR A 15 -18.77 22.45 -11.08
CA THR A 15 -18.07 22.87 -9.85
C THR A 15 -18.20 21.83 -8.73
N HIS A 16 -19.38 21.26 -8.52
CA HIS A 16 -19.55 20.19 -7.54
C HIS A 16 -18.77 18.92 -7.89
N MET A 17 -18.65 18.61 -9.18
CA MET A 17 -17.84 17.47 -9.64
C MET A 17 -16.35 17.74 -9.41
N ASP A 18 -15.87 18.96 -9.67
CA ASP A 18 -14.48 19.35 -9.41
C ASP A 18 -14.16 19.22 -7.91
N ASP A 19 -15.03 19.73 -7.03
CA ASP A 19 -14.88 19.58 -5.57
C ASP A 19 -14.84 18.10 -5.15
N THR A 20 -15.69 17.27 -5.77
CA THR A 20 -15.74 15.83 -5.48
C THR A 20 -14.45 15.13 -5.92
N VAL A 21 -13.91 15.50 -7.09
CA VAL A 21 -12.65 14.95 -7.60
C VAL A 21 -11.50 15.30 -6.66
N GLU A 22 -11.41 16.55 -6.19
CA GLU A 22 -10.36 16.97 -5.25
C GLU A 22 -10.45 16.21 -3.91
N GLN A 23 -11.66 16.00 -3.40
CA GLN A 23 -11.87 15.20 -2.19
C GLN A 23 -11.44 13.74 -2.37
N LEU A 24 -11.78 13.14 -3.52
CA LEU A 24 -11.37 11.77 -3.83
C LEU A 24 -9.86 11.65 -3.98
N ASP A 25 -9.21 12.59 -4.64
CA ASP A 25 -7.75 12.62 -4.79
C ASP A 25 -7.04 12.66 -3.44
N LYS A 26 -7.54 13.49 -2.51
CA LYS A 26 -7.03 13.53 -1.13
C LYS A 26 -7.16 12.18 -0.44
N VAL A 27 -8.33 11.54 -0.52
CA VAL A 27 -8.57 10.23 0.11
C VAL A 27 -7.66 9.16 -0.49
N VAL A 28 -7.53 9.11 -1.82
CA VAL A 28 -6.64 8.17 -2.51
C VAL A 28 -5.19 8.38 -2.10
N SER A 29 -4.75 9.63 -2.02
CA SER A 29 -3.39 9.98 -1.58
C SER A 29 -3.12 9.52 -0.14
N GLU A 30 -4.06 9.76 0.79
CA GLU A 30 -3.95 9.29 2.17
C GLU A 30 -3.94 7.76 2.27
N GLN A 31 -4.75 7.08 1.45
CA GLN A 31 -4.76 5.62 1.37
C GLN A 31 -3.43 5.07 0.85
N GLN A 32 -2.85 5.67 -0.19
CA GLN A 32 -1.55 5.24 -0.73
C GLN A 32 -0.44 5.35 0.32
N ILE A 33 -0.40 6.46 1.07
CA ILE A 33 0.56 6.63 2.17
C ILE A 33 0.40 5.51 3.21
N ARG A 34 -0.84 5.14 3.54
CA ARG A 34 -1.11 4.07 4.50
C ARG A 34 -0.70 2.71 3.96
N ILE A 35 -0.95 2.42 2.69
CA ILE A 35 -0.52 1.18 2.03
C ILE A 35 1.00 1.08 2.04
N ASP A 36 1.71 2.12 1.62
CA ASP A 36 3.18 2.15 1.62
C ASP A 36 3.78 1.92 3.01
N TYR A 37 3.12 2.45 4.06
CA TYR A 37 3.51 2.20 5.43
C TYR A 37 3.33 0.72 5.81
N LEU A 38 2.17 0.13 5.51
CA LEU A 38 1.87 -1.27 5.81
C LEU A 38 2.80 -2.21 5.05
N GLU A 39 3.06 -1.96 3.77
CA GLU A 39 4.00 -2.74 2.97
C GLU A 39 5.41 -2.74 3.57
N ARG A 40 5.88 -1.59 4.06
CA ARG A 40 7.17 -1.49 4.75
C ARG A 40 7.20 -2.32 6.03
N GLN A 41 6.13 -2.29 6.83
CA GLN A 41 6.04 -3.11 8.04
C GLN A 41 6.04 -4.61 7.71
N LEU A 42 5.28 -5.02 6.69
CA LEU A 42 5.23 -6.42 6.25
C LEU A 42 6.61 -6.91 5.76
N LYS A 43 7.32 -6.11 4.96
CA LYS A 43 8.69 -6.44 4.52
C LYS A 43 9.64 -6.60 5.70
N LYS A 44 9.53 -5.73 6.71
CA LYS A 44 10.35 -5.83 7.93
C LYS A 44 10.05 -7.13 8.68
N ILE A 45 8.78 -7.43 8.94
CA ILE A 45 8.38 -8.67 9.63
C ILE A 45 8.86 -9.91 8.87
N ALA A 46 8.71 -9.92 7.53
CA ALA A 46 9.18 -11.03 6.70
C ALA A 46 10.70 -11.25 6.84
N ARG A 47 11.47 -10.15 6.84
CA ARG A 47 12.93 -10.19 7.04
C ARG A 47 13.31 -10.70 8.44
N ASP A 48 12.68 -10.15 9.48
CA ASP A 48 12.93 -10.54 10.87
C ASP A 48 12.61 -12.03 11.06
N TYR A 49 11.55 -12.54 10.42
CA TYR A 49 11.20 -13.96 10.44
C TYR A 49 12.24 -14.84 9.74
N THR A 50 12.78 -14.42 8.59
CA THR A 50 13.84 -15.17 7.91
C THR A 50 15.12 -15.21 8.74
N GLU A 51 15.54 -14.08 9.31
CA GLU A 51 16.73 -13.99 10.18
C GLU A 51 16.57 -14.86 11.43
N PHE A 52 15.37 -14.85 12.06
CA PHE A 52 15.08 -15.72 13.20
C PHE A 52 15.15 -17.21 12.85
N LYS A 53 14.64 -17.60 11.67
CA LYS A 53 14.68 -18.99 11.20
C LYS A 53 16.12 -19.46 10.94
N GLU A 54 16.97 -18.60 10.38
CA GLU A 54 18.39 -18.90 10.15
C GLU A 54 19.14 -19.10 11.48
N GLN A 55 18.88 -18.26 12.49
CA GLN A 55 19.49 -18.39 13.82
C GLN A 55 19.07 -19.66 14.57
N MET A 56 17.87 -20.18 14.30
CA MET A 56 17.32 -21.39 14.89
C MET A 56 17.69 -22.67 14.12
N ALA A 57 18.34 -22.56 12.95
CA ALA A 57 18.79 -23.72 12.22
C ALA A 57 19.91 -24.42 13.02
N PRO A 58 19.79 -25.73 13.30
CA PRO A 58 20.84 -26.45 14.01
C PRO A 58 22.14 -26.43 13.19
N ASP A 59 23.27 -26.18 13.84
CA ASP A 59 24.60 -26.39 13.25
C ASP A 59 24.73 -27.88 12.90
N ILE A 60 24.39 -28.25 11.67
CA ILE A 60 24.69 -29.56 11.13
C ILE A 60 26.20 -29.56 10.86
N VAL A 61 26.96 -29.88 11.91
CA VAL A 61 28.38 -30.19 11.76
C VAL A 61 28.44 -31.52 11.00
N ASP A 62 28.61 -31.42 9.69
CA ASP A 62 28.81 -32.57 8.80
C ASP A 62 30.21 -33.16 9.06
N THR A 63 30.36 -33.87 10.19
CA THR A 63 31.56 -34.68 10.42
C THR A 63 31.39 -35.98 9.67
N LYS A 64 32.11 -36.12 8.56
CA LYS A 64 32.25 -37.37 7.79
C LYS A 64 32.48 -38.56 8.75
N PRO A 65 31.72 -39.67 8.65
CA PRO A 65 31.89 -40.80 9.56
C PRO A 65 33.30 -41.39 9.47
N PRO A 66 33.95 -41.76 10.60
CA PRO A 66 35.22 -42.45 10.57
C PRO A 66 35.02 -43.85 9.99
N HIS A 67 35.73 -44.16 8.90
CA HIS A 67 35.79 -45.53 8.37
C HIS A 67 36.64 -46.39 9.33
N TYR A 68 36.05 -47.48 9.82
CA TYR A 68 36.73 -48.57 10.54
C TYR A 68 37.06 -49.71 9.58
#